data_AF-A0A1I6IEP4-F1
#
_entry.id   AF-A0A1I6IEP4-F1
#
_cell.length_a   1.000
_cell.length_b   1.000
_cell.length_c   1.000
_cell.angle_alpha   90.00
_cell.angle_beta   90.00
_cell.angle_gamma   90.00
#
_symmetry.space_group_name_H-M   'P 1'
#
loop_
_entity.id
_entity.type
_entity.pdbx_description
1 polymer ?
#
loop_
_entity_poly.entity_id
_entity_poly.type
_entity_poly.pdbx_seq_one_letter_code
_entity_poly.pdbx_strand_id
1 'polypeptide(L)'
;MEGGKPKKLIGFNNWEIAGIGIFLLIIVIAPWLLTNYYTGIHFNGLGDIGDVIGGVTAPFVNLLAAYLVYKSFKAQIEANAQQNRNHKIQMDAILSEQTINFLLNLYNNIEKDYYENDKKDTSIGWGNVLHNGFEKINDSYKLKQNPSEDYDATSDTYQSTYLLETAIKEIKYSIDKVFFTYHNFSIITDILLKSLNTSNDKNVIYTIKYVTAKIENLFISNSYDSILSIEIKEYVPITKMRTDMKVNLKALKQTGRTIHNKLSYILATTEEKLVELTPKE
;
A
#
# COMPACT_ATOMS: atom_id res chain seq x y z
N MET A 1 -16.04 -3.21 -17.65
CA MET A 1 -16.36 -1.77 -17.54
C MET A 1 -17.66 -1.54 -18.29
N GLU A 2 -18.80 -1.56 -17.60
CA GLU A 2 -20.05 -1.15 -18.21
C GLU A 2 -19.94 0.33 -18.57
N GLY A 3 -20.04 0.63 -19.86
CA GLY A 3 -20.14 1.99 -20.37
C GLY A 3 -21.42 2.63 -19.86
N GLY A 4 -21.36 3.17 -18.64
CA GLY A 4 -22.42 3.96 -18.06
C GLY A 4 -22.76 5.08 -19.01
N LYS A 5 -23.98 5.03 -19.58
CA LYS A 5 -24.51 6.04 -20.50
C LYS A 5 -24.17 7.42 -19.92
N PRO A 6 -23.56 8.33 -20.70
CA PRO A 6 -23.19 9.65 -20.20
C PRO A 6 -24.42 10.26 -19.55
N LYS A 7 -24.35 10.49 -18.24
CA LYS A 7 -25.41 11.21 -17.53
C LYS A 7 -25.58 12.52 -18.25
N LYS A 8 -26.80 12.76 -18.74
CA LYS A 8 -27.18 13.95 -19.50
C LYS A 8 -26.67 15.15 -18.71
N LEU A 9 -25.74 15.92 -19.29
CA LEU A 9 -25.24 17.16 -18.68
C LEU A 9 -26.44 17.99 -18.24
N ILE A 10 -26.31 18.68 -17.10
CA ILE A 10 -27.34 19.60 -16.61
C ILE A 10 -27.41 20.78 -17.56
N GLY A 11 -28.09 20.58 -18.67
CA GLY A 11 -28.61 21.62 -19.52
C GLY A 11 -29.97 22.07 -19.01
N PHE A 12 -30.46 23.15 -19.58
CA PHE A 12 -31.86 23.50 -19.42
C PHE A 12 -32.73 22.44 -20.10
N ASN A 13 -33.80 22.03 -19.45
CA ASN A 13 -34.82 21.23 -20.11
C ASN A 13 -35.55 22.08 -21.15
N ASN A 14 -36.11 21.46 -22.20
CA ASN A 14 -36.80 22.19 -23.28
C ASN A 14 -37.89 23.15 -22.74
N TRP A 15 -38.57 22.77 -21.67
CA TRP A 15 -39.56 23.62 -20.98
C TRP A 15 -38.94 24.77 -20.19
N GLU A 16 -37.76 24.59 -19.59
CA GLU A 16 -37.03 25.68 -18.92
C GLU A 16 -36.54 26.69 -19.97
N ILE A 17 -36.07 26.22 -21.12
CA ILE A 17 -35.67 27.09 -22.25
C ILE A 17 -36.87 27.87 -22.78
N ALA A 18 -38.00 27.19 -23.02
CA ALA A 18 -39.23 27.84 -23.45
C ALA A 18 -39.73 28.85 -22.41
N GLY A 19 -39.67 28.50 -21.12
CA GLY A 19 -40.03 29.38 -20.01
C GLY A 19 -39.15 30.63 -19.95
N ILE A 20 -37.82 30.49 -20.04
CA ILE A 20 -36.88 31.62 -20.11
C ILE A 20 -37.18 32.50 -21.33
N GLY A 21 -37.46 31.90 -22.49
CA GLY A 21 -37.82 32.63 -23.71
C GLY A 21 -39.09 33.45 -23.56
N ILE A 22 -40.14 32.86 -22.98
CA ILE A 22 -41.40 33.58 -22.67
C ILE A 22 -41.14 34.69 -21.64
N PHE A 23 -40.31 34.44 -20.62
CA PHE A 23 -40.00 35.41 -19.58
C PHE A 23 -39.23 36.61 -20.12
N LEU A 24 -38.27 36.39 -21.03
CA LEU A 24 -37.56 37.45 -21.75
C LEU A 24 -38.50 38.26 -22.63
N LEU A 25 -39.45 37.60 -23.30
CA LEU A 25 -40.46 38.27 -24.12
C LEU A 25 -41.38 39.16 -23.26
N ILE A 26 -41.76 38.71 -22.06
CA ILE A 26 -42.49 39.54 -21.08
C ILE A 26 -41.66 40.74 -20.65
N ILE A 27 -40.36 40.59 -20.38
CA ILE A 27 -39.48 41.72 -19.99
C ILE A 27 -39.46 42.81 -21.08
N VAL A 28 -39.47 42.42 -22.36
CA VAL A 28 -39.48 43.35 -23.49
C VAL A 28 -40.85 43.98 -23.71
N ILE A 29 -41.95 43.23 -23.55
CA ILE A 29 -43.32 43.70 -23.84
C ILE A 29 -43.95 44.43 -22.64
N ALA A 30 -43.57 44.10 -21.41
CA ALA A 30 -44.18 44.63 -20.18
C ALA A 30 -44.16 46.16 -20.09
N PRO A 31 -43.07 46.87 -20.45
CA PRO A 31 -43.08 48.33 -20.47
C PRO A 31 -44.11 48.90 -21.42
N TRP A 32 -44.22 48.35 -22.64
CA TRP A 32 -45.20 48.80 -23.62
C TRP A 32 -46.64 48.51 -23.17
N LEU A 33 -46.87 47.34 -22.58
CA LEU A 33 -48.18 46.93 -22.08
C LEU A 33 -48.61 47.79 -20.88
N LEU A 34 -47.70 48.04 -19.94
CA LEU A 34 -48.02 48.73 -18.68
C LEU A 34 -48.00 50.26 -18.80
N THR A 35 -47.36 50.82 -19.83
CA THR A 35 -47.35 52.27 -20.09
C THR A 35 -48.41 52.75 -21.07
N ASN A 36 -48.87 51.92 -22.03
CA ASN A 36 -49.84 52.34 -23.05
C ASN A 36 -51.30 51.89 -22.78
N TYR A 37 -51.56 50.89 -21.95
CA TYR A 37 -52.92 50.44 -21.68
C TYR A 37 -53.57 51.18 -20.50
N TYR A 38 -54.85 51.53 -20.70
CA TYR A 38 -55.82 52.13 -19.76
C TYR A 38 -56.00 51.27 -18.48
N THR A 39 -55.00 51.21 -17.61
CA THR A 39 -55.09 50.52 -16.31
C THR A 39 -55.86 51.33 -15.26
N GLY A 40 -56.34 52.54 -15.60
CA GLY A 40 -57.01 53.44 -14.66
C GLY A 40 -56.07 54.10 -13.65
N ILE A 41 -54.76 53.80 -13.74
CA ILE A 41 -53.71 54.42 -12.92
C ILE A 41 -53.18 55.62 -13.71
N HIS A 42 -53.59 56.81 -13.30
CA HIS A 42 -53.09 58.06 -13.89
C HIS A 42 -51.67 58.31 -13.42
N PHE A 43 -50.72 58.05 -14.31
CA PHE A 43 -49.32 58.34 -14.09
C PHE A 43 -48.98 59.81 -14.43
N ASN A 44 -49.68 60.76 -13.81
CA ASN A 44 -49.29 62.18 -13.89
C ASN A 44 -48.04 62.38 -13.01
N GLY A 45 -46.90 62.70 -13.63
CA GLY A 45 -45.63 62.94 -12.93
C GLY A 45 -44.62 61.78 -12.98
N LEU A 46 -44.69 60.91 -13.98
CA LEU A 46 -43.60 59.96 -14.25
C LEU A 46 -42.31 60.74 -14.49
N GLY A 47 -41.22 60.31 -13.82
CA GLY A 47 -39.86 60.72 -14.21
C GLY A 47 -39.55 60.31 -15.65
N ASP A 48 -38.30 60.51 -16.08
CA ASP A 48 -37.87 60.17 -17.43
C ASP A 48 -38.27 58.74 -17.82
N ILE A 49 -38.53 58.49 -19.10
CA ILE A 49 -38.96 57.17 -19.65
C ILE A 49 -38.09 56.02 -19.14
N GLY A 50 -36.80 56.28 -18.86
CA GLY A 50 -35.86 55.35 -18.25
C GLY A 50 -36.26 54.86 -16.86
N ASP A 51 -36.84 55.70 -16.01
CA ASP A 51 -37.25 55.35 -14.64
C ASP A 51 -38.46 54.41 -14.63
N VAL A 52 -39.38 54.60 -15.57
CA VAL A 52 -40.59 53.76 -15.68
C VAL A 52 -40.26 52.39 -16.25
N ILE A 53 -39.43 52.35 -17.30
CA ILE A 53 -38.94 51.09 -17.87
C ILE A 53 -38.09 50.35 -16.83
N GLY A 54 -37.17 51.05 -16.15
CA GLY A 54 -36.33 50.48 -15.10
C GLY A 54 -37.14 49.94 -13.93
N GLY A 55 -38.10 50.70 -13.41
CA GLY A 55 -38.93 50.30 -12.27
C GLY A 55 -39.80 49.07 -12.55
N VAL A 56 -40.36 48.96 -13.76
CA VAL A 56 -41.20 47.81 -14.15
C VAL A 56 -40.37 46.59 -14.48
N THR A 57 -39.24 46.74 -15.18
CA THR A 57 -38.45 45.59 -15.67
C THR A 57 -37.47 45.04 -14.64
N ALA A 58 -36.94 45.88 -13.74
CA ALA A 58 -35.90 45.48 -12.80
C ALA A 58 -36.27 44.29 -11.92
N PRO A 59 -37.49 44.17 -11.34
CA PRO A 59 -37.87 43.00 -10.55
C PRO A 59 -37.81 41.69 -11.34
N PHE A 60 -38.23 41.69 -12.61
CA PHE A 60 -38.21 40.52 -13.47
C PHE A 60 -36.80 40.15 -13.91
N VAL A 61 -35.99 41.14 -14.30
CA VAL A 61 -34.58 40.94 -14.66
C VAL A 61 -33.81 40.37 -13.47
N ASN A 62 -34.01 40.92 -12.27
CA ASN A 62 -33.37 40.44 -11.05
C ASN A 62 -33.79 39.01 -10.68
N LEU A 63 -35.08 38.67 -10.85
CA LEU A 63 -35.57 37.31 -10.60
C LEU A 63 -34.97 36.30 -11.60
N LEU A 64 -34.91 36.66 -12.89
CA LEU A 64 -34.29 35.83 -13.92
C LEU A 64 -32.79 35.65 -13.65
N ALA A 65 -32.08 36.72 -13.31
CA ALA A 65 -30.67 36.68 -12.95
C ALA A 65 -30.42 35.75 -11.74
N ALA A 66 -31.22 35.89 -10.67
CA ALA A 66 -31.11 35.03 -9.50
C ALA A 66 -31.37 33.55 -9.84
N TYR A 67 -32.35 33.25 -10.70
CA TYR A 67 -32.63 31.88 -11.16
C TYR A 67 -31.48 31.28 -11.98
N LEU A 68 -30.90 32.06 -12.90
CA LEU A 68 -29.76 31.62 -13.71
C LEU A 68 -28.51 31.38 -12.86
N VAL A 69 -28.25 32.26 -11.89
CA VAL A 69 -27.17 32.09 -10.90
C VAL A 69 -27.37 30.82 -10.08
N TYR A 70 -28.59 30.58 -9.58
CA TYR A 70 -28.92 29.33 -8.87
C TYR A 70 -28.65 28.08 -9.72
N LYS A 71 -29.09 28.08 -10.99
CA LYS A 71 -28.86 26.95 -11.91
C LYS A 71 -27.37 26.73 -12.18
N SER A 72 -26.60 27.80 -12.33
CA SER A 72 -25.15 27.74 -12.49
C SER A 72 -24.49 27.11 -11.27
N PHE A 73 -24.82 27.54 -10.06
CA PHE A 73 -24.27 26.95 -8.84
C PHE A 73 -24.65 25.48 -8.68
N LYS A 74 -25.90 25.11 -8.99
CA LYS A 74 -26.32 23.70 -8.96
C LYS A 74 -25.48 22.83 -9.91
N ALA A 75 -25.23 23.31 -11.13
CA ALA A 75 -24.40 22.61 -12.10
C ALA A 75 -22.95 22.49 -11.64
N GLN A 76 -22.39 23.55 -11.06
CA GLN A 76 -21.04 23.53 -10.48
C GLN A 76 -20.90 22.53 -9.32
N ILE A 77 -21.88 22.49 -8.40
CA ILE A 77 -21.88 21.54 -7.27
C ILE A 77 -21.88 20.09 -7.77
N GLU A 78 -22.72 19.77 -8.75
CA GLU A 78 -22.78 18.41 -9.30
C GLU A 78 -21.51 18.05 -10.07
N ALA A 79 -20.98 18.97 -10.89
CA ALA A 79 -19.72 18.79 -11.59
C ALA A 79 -18.55 18.54 -10.61
N ASN A 80 -18.46 19.33 -9.54
CA ASN A 80 -17.46 19.13 -8.49
C ASN A 80 -17.64 17.79 -7.78
N ALA A 81 -18.87 17.38 -7.49
CA ALA A 81 -19.15 16.08 -6.88
C ALA A 81 -18.79 14.91 -7.80
N GLN A 82 -18.97 15.05 -9.12
CA GLN A 82 -18.56 14.05 -10.10
C GLN A 82 -17.04 14.02 -10.27
N GLN A 83 -16.40 15.19 -10.38
CA GLN A 83 -14.95 15.32 -10.47
C GLN A 83 -14.28 14.72 -9.23
N ASN A 84 -14.78 14.99 -8.03
CA ASN A 84 -14.27 14.42 -6.79
C ASN A 84 -14.42 12.88 -6.76
N ARG A 85 -15.52 12.33 -7.29
CA ARG A 85 -15.69 10.88 -7.41
C ARG A 85 -14.70 10.28 -8.40
N ASN A 86 -14.56 10.87 -9.58
CA ASN A 86 -13.61 10.42 -10.59
C ASN A 86 -12.16 10.53 -10.09
N HIS A 87 -11.83 11.61 -9.39
CA HIS A 87 -10.50 11.83 -8.82
C HIS A 87 -10.18 10.79 -7.75
N LYS A 88 -11.13 10.42 -6.88
CA LYS A 88 -10.94 9.32 -5.92
C LYS A 88 -10.66 8.00 -6.62
N ILE A 89 -11.46 7.63 -7.62
CA ILE A 89 -11.24 6.39 -8.39
C ILE A 89 -9.86 6.38 -9.06
N GLN A 90 -9.45 7.50 -9.66
CA GLN A 90 -8.12 7.62 -10.28
C GLN A 90 -7.00 7.55 -9.24
N MET A 91 -7.15 8.23 -8.11
CA MET A 91 -6.17 8.20 -7.03
C MET A 91 -6.01 6.79 -6.45
N ASP A 92 -7.12 6.07 -6.24
CA ASP A 92 -7.09 4.69 -5.75
C ASP A 92 -6.36 3.76 -6.74
N ALA A 93 -6.57 3.94 -8.05
CA ALA A 93 -5.84 3.21 -9.09
C ALA A 93 -4.34 3.56 -9.11
N ILE A 94 -3.98 4.84 -8.98
CA ILE A 94 -2.58 5.29 -8.91
C ILE A 94 -1.88 4.73 -7.66
N LEU A 95 -2.53 4.78 -6.50
CA LEU A 95 -1.99 4.25 -5.25
C LEU A 95 -1.78 2.73 -5.33
N SER A 96 -2.70 2.02 -5.98
CA SER A 96 -2.57 0.60 -6.29
C SER A 96 -1.34 0.33 -7.15
N GLU A 97 -1.16 1.06 -8.26
CA GLU A 97 0.01 0.92 -9.14
C GLU A 97 1.33 1.23 -8.42
N GLN A 98 1.38 2.32 -7.66
CA GLN A 98 2.55 2.68 -6.85
C GLN A 98 2.88 1.60 -5.82
N THR A 99 1.86 1.03 -5.18
CA THR A 99 2.04 -0.07 -4.22
C THR A 99 2.60 -1.31 -4.92
N ILE A 100 2.07 -1.69 -6.08
CA ILE A 100 2.58 -2.82 -6.88
C ILE A 100 4.04 -2.59 -7.26
N ASN A 101 4.37 -1.43 -7.82
CA ASN A 101 5.73 -1.11 -8.24
C ASN A 101 6.70 -1.11 -7.04
N PHE A 102 6.27 -0.59 -5.90
CA PHE A 102 7.05 -0.63 -4.67
C PHE A 102 7.30 -2.07 -4.19
N LEU A 103 6.25 -2.90 -4.15
CA LEU A 103 6.37 -4.31 -3.76
C LEU A 103 7.30 -5.10 -4.70
N LEU A 104 7.18 -4.87 -6.01
CA LEU A 104 8.06 -5.49 -7.01
C LEU A 104 9.50 -5.04 -6.83
N ASN A 105 9.74 -3.75 -6.59
CA ASN A 105 11.09 -3.24 -6.32
C ASN A 105 11.68 -3.82 -5.03
N LEU A 106 10.90 -3.91 -3.96
CA LEU A 106 11.33 -4.54 -2.72
C LEU A 106 11.65 -6.03 -2.92
N TYR A 107 10.80 -6.75 -3.65
CA TYR A 107 11.05 -8.14 -4.02
C TYR A 107 12.35 -8.27 -4.82
N ASN A 108 12.53 -7.47 -5.87
CA ASN A 108 13.74 -7.51 -6.71
C ASN A 108 15.00 -7.21 -5.92
N ASN A 109 14.95 -6.28 -4.95
CA ASN A 109 16.07 -5.98 -4.07
C ASN A 109 16.41 -7.17 -3.17
N ILE A 110 15.41 -7.81 -2.57
CA ILE A 110 15.61 -9.01 -1.74
C ILE A 110 16.15 -10.17 -2.58
N GLU A 111 15.57 -10.38 -3.76
CA GLU A 111 15.98 -11.43 -4.68
C GLU A 111 17.43 -11.21 -5.14
N LYS A 112 17.79 -9.98 -5.50
CA LYS A 112 19.16 -9.61 -5.84
C LYS A 112 20.12 -9.84 -4.68
N ASP A 113 19.78 -9.34 -3.49
CA ASP A 113 20.60 -9.54 -2.29
C ASP A 113 20.76 -11.04 -1.99
N TYR A 114 19.73 -11.85 -2.19
CA TYR A 114 19.81 -13.30 -2.05
C TYR A 114 20.80 -13.91 -3.05
N TYR A 115 20.61 -13.69 -4.35
CA TYR A 115 21.43 -14.35 -5.38
C TYR A 115 22.85 -13.79 -5.52
N GLU A 116 23.08 -12.51 -5.25
CA GLU A 116 24.44 -11.93 -5.26
C GLU A 116 25.29 -12.42 -4.09
N ASN A 117 24.66 -12.74 -2.95
CA ASN A 117 25.34 -13.37 -1.82
C ASN A 117 25.55 -14.88 -2.06
N ASP A 118 24.61 -15.58 -2.68
CA ASP A 118 24.72 -17.03 -2.97
C ASP A 118 25.80 -17.35 -4.02
N LYS A 119 26.03 -16.45 -5.00
CA LYS A 119 27.06 -16.67 -6.04
C LYS A 119 28.51 -16.50 -5.57
N LYS A 120 28.75 -15.84 -4.43
CA LYS A 120 30.12 -15.51 -4.00
C LYS A 120 30.73 -16.49 -3.02
N ASP A 121 29.94 -17.30 -2.31
CA ASP A 121 30.49 -18.25 -1.36
C ASP A 121 29.49 -19.39 -1.07
N THR A 122 29.52 -20.42 -1.92
CA THR A 122 28.84 -21.72 -1.77
C THR A 122 27.29 -21.70 -1.75
N SER A 123 26.70 -22.71 -2.41
CA SER A 123 25.28 -23.03 -2.54
C SER A 123 24.58 -23.36 -1.21
N ILE A 124 24.76 -22.53 -0.20
CA ILE A 124 24.58 -22.85 1.21
C ILE A 124 23.77 -21.69 1.80
N GLY A 125 22.44 -21.83 1.80
CA GLY A 125 21.53 -20.86 2.43
C GLY A 125 21.92 -20.57 3.88
N TRP A 126 21.48 -19.42 4.42
CA TRP A 126 21.91 -18.92 5.74
C TRP A 126 21.81 -19.94 6.88
N GLY A 127 20.80 -20.83 6.85
CA GLY A 127 20.67 -21.91 7.83
C GLY A 127 21.87 -22.86 7.83
N ASN A 128 22.45 -23.16 6.67
CA ASN A 128 23.62 -24.02 6.56
C ASN A 128 24.91 -23.29 6.95
N VAL A 129 25.05 -21.99 6.66
CA VAL A 129 26.18 -21.17 7.16
C VAL A 129 26.19 -21.17 8.70
N LEU A 130 25.02 -20.99 9.32
CA LEU A 130 24.87 -21.08 10.76
C LEU A 130 25.21 -22.49 11.26
N HIS A 131 24.65 -23.54 10.64
CA HIS A 131 24.92 -24.93 11.01
C HIS A 131 26.42 -25.25 10.96
N ASN A 132 27.10 -24.94 9.86
CA ASN A 132 28.54 -25.14 9.70
C ASN A 132 29.35 -24.35 10.73
N GLY A 133 28.93 -23.11 11.03
CA GLY A 133 29.54 -22.30 12.07
C GLY A 133 29.42 -22.95 13.46
N PHE A 134 28.23 -23.46 13.80
CA PHE A 134 28.01 -24.18 15.05
C PHE A 134 28.82 -25.49 15.12
N GLU A 135 28.89 -26.26 14.02
CA GLU A 135 29.75 -27.45 13.95
C GLU A 135 31.23 -27.12 14.20
N LYS A 136 31.77 -26.07 13.54
CA LYS A 136 33.15 -25.61 13.80
C LYS A 136 33.39 -25.24 15.26
N ILE A 137 32.41 -24.60 15.93
CA ILE A 137 32.49 -24.30 17.36
C ILE A 137 32.53 -25.59 18.18
N ASN A 138 31.69 -26.58 17.85
CA ASN A 138 31.65 -27.86 18.53
C ASN A 138 32.99 -28.59 18.43
N ASP A 139 33.56 -28.65 17.22
CA ASP A 139 34.81 -29.36 16.97
C ASP A 139 35.98 -28.66 17.65
N SER A 140 36.01 -27.32 17.63
CA SER A 140 36.99 -26.53 18.41
C SER A 140 36.90 -26.83 19.92
N TYR A 141 35.69 -27.08 20.43
CA TYR A 141 35.48 -27.46 21.82
C TYR A 141 35.95 -28.89 22.13
N LYS A 142 35.66 -29.85 21.25
CA LYS A 142 36.11 -31.24 21.38
C LYS A 142 37.64 -31.33 21.41
N LEU A 143 38.30 -30.58 20.52
CA LEU A 143 39.77 -30.48 20.49
C LEU A 143 40.34 -29.95 21.81
N LYS A 144 39.68 -28.97 22.44
CA LYS A 144 40.11 -28.42 23.72
C LYS A 144 39.94 -29.39 24.90
N GLN A 145 38.94 -30.28 24.84
CA GLN A 145 38.73 -31.29 25.88
C GLN A 145 39.67 -32.48 25.77
N ASN A 146 40.02 -32.85 24.53
CA ASN A 146 40.89 -33.99 24.22
C ASN A 146 42.09 -33.53 23.38
N PRO A 147 43.06 -32.79 23.96
CA PRO A 147 44.28 -32.43 23.24
C PRO A 147 45.03 -33.71 22.86
N SER A 148 45.57 -33.79 21.63
CA SER A 148 46.33 -34.96 21.20
C SER A 148 47.64 -35.08 21.98
N GLU A 149 48.00 -36.29 22.41
CA GLU A 149 49.20 -36.56 23.23
C GLU A 149 50.54 -36.15 22.59
N ASP A 150 50.55 -35.89 21.28
CA ASP A 150 51.77 -35.71 20.46
C ASP A 150 52.06 -34.24 20.07
N TYR A 151 51.38 -33.26 20.69
CA TYR A 151 51.40 -31.86 20.24
C TYR A 151 51.66 -30.85 21.38
N ASP A 152 52.32 -29.73 21.06
CA ASP A 152 52.64 -28.66 22.01
C ASP A 152 51.35 -27.96 22.49
N ALA A 153 50.99 -28.20 23.75
CA ALA A 153 49.78 -27.68 24.40
C ALA A 153 49.60 -26.16 24.31
N THR A 154 50.70 -25.39 24.14
CA THR A 154 50.63 -23.93 24.00
C THR A 154 50.16 -23.50 22.59
N SER A 155 50.59 -24.22 21.55
CA SER A 155 50.17 -23.97 20.16
C SER A 155 48.68 -24.28 19.96
N ASP A 156 48.20 -25.42 20.49
CA ASP A 156 46.81 -25.85 20.36
C ASP A 156 45.83 -24.92 21.07
N THR A 157 46.23 -24.38 22.22
CA THR A 157 45.42 -23.42 22.97
C THR A 157 45.25 -22.12 22.19
N TYR A 158 46.30 -21.64 21.51
CA TYR A 158 46.23 -20.43 20.70
C TYR A 158 45.40 -20.66 19.43
N GLN A 159 45.65 -21.76 18.72
CA GLN A 159 44.95 -22.10 17.48
C GLN A 159 43.45 -22.35 17.73
N SER A 160 43.09 -23.10 18.78
CA SER A 160 41.68 -23.33 19.14
C SER A 160 40.96 -22.04 19.56
N THR A 161 41.65 -21.12 20.25
CA THR A 161 41.07 -19.82 20.63
C THR A 161 40.85 -18.94 19.40
N TYR A 162 41.83 -18.87 18.48
CA TYR A 162 41.71 -18.12 17.23
C TYR A 162 40.58 -18.66 16.32
N LEU A 163 40.50 -19.98 16.15
CA LEU A 163 39.43 -20.63 15.38
C LEU A 163 38.06 -20.37 16.00
N LEU A 164 37.95 -20.44 17.33
CA LEU A 164 36.72 -20.14 18.05
C LEU A 164 36.29 -18.68 17.87
N GLU A 165 37.22 -17.72 18.00
CA GLU A 165 36.91 -16.30 17.80
C GLU A 165 36.48 -16.00 16.37
N THR A 166 37.14 -16.62 15.40
CA THR A 166 36.79 -16.48 13.97
C THR A 166 35.41 -17.05 13.70
N ALA A 167 35.11 -18.26 14.19
CA ALA A 167 33.81 -18.89 14.05
C ALA A 167 32.69 -18.07 14.72
N ILE A 168 32.94 -17.51 15.92
CA ILE A 168 31.98 -16.62 16.60
C ILE A 168 31.70 -15.37 15.77
N LYS A 169 32.74 -14.77 15.16
CA LYS A 169 32.59 -13.58 14.31
C LYS A 169 31.78 -13.88 13.05
N GLU A 170 32.05 -15.02 12.40
CA GLU A 170 31.30 -15.49 11.23
C GLU A 170 29.82 -15.77 11.56
N ILE A 171 29.55 -16.44 12.68
CA ILE A 171 28.18 -16.72 13.13
C ILE A 171 27.46 -15.42 13.47
N LYS A 172 28.09 -14.51 14.20
CA LYS A 172 27.47 -13.21 14.54
C LYS A 172 27.10 -12.44 13.28
N TYR A 173 28.02 -12.32 12.34
CA TYR A 173 27.76 -11.67 11.05
C TYR A 173 26.59 -12.31 10.30
N SER A 174 26.53 -13.65 10.30
CA SER A 174 25.45 -14.41 9.66
C SER A 174 24.11 -14.18 10.36
N ILE A 175 24.08 -14.18 11.70
CA ILE A 175 22.89 -13.87 12.50
C ILE A 175 22.39 -12.46 12.18
N ASP A 176 23.28 -11.46 12.17
CA ASP A 176 22.92 -10.07 11.89
C ASP A 176 22.30 -9.92 10.48
N LYS A 177 22.86 -10.61 9.48
CA LYS A 177 22.30 -10.62 8.12
C LYS A 177 20.93 -11.32 8.03
N VAL A 178 20.77 -12.46 8.69
CA VAL A 178 19.46 -13.15 8.73
C VAL A 178 18.44 -12.27 9.42
N PHE A 179 18.80 -11.62 10.53
CA PHE A 179 17.92 -10.72 11.24
C PHE A 179 17.49 -9.53 10.38
N PHE A 180 18.43 -8.91 9.66
CA PHE A 180 18.12 -7.84 8.69
C PHE A 180 17.14 -8.32 7.61
N THR A 181 17.38 -9.51 7.05
CA THR A 181 16.52 -10.10 6.02
C THR A 181 15.11 -10.37 6.57
N TYR A 182 15.01 -10.93 7.77
CA TYR A 182 13.73 -11.21 8.42
C TYR A 182 12.98 -9.92 8.78
N HIS A 183 13.69 -8.87 9.20
CA HIS A 183 13.10 -7.57 9.45
C HIS A 183 12.46 -7.00 8.18
N ASN A 184 13.15 -7.06 7.04
CA ASN A 184 12.62 -6.62 5.76
C ASN A 184 11.42 -7.46 5.33
N PHE A 185 11.45 -8.78 5.50
CA PHE A 185 10.28 -9.63 5.26
C PHE A 185 9.10 -9.24 6.15
N SER A 186 9.33 -8.96 7.44
CA SER A 186 8.27 -8.50 8.34
C SER A 186 7.63 -7.20 7.82
N ILE A 187 8.44 -6.21 7.44
CA ILE A 187 7.94 -4.94 6.90
C ILE A 187 7.08 -5.18 5.65
N ILE A 188 7.55 -6.01 4.73
CA ILE A 188 6.82 -6.32 3.50
C ILE A 188 5.51 -7.04 3.80
N THR A 189 5.51 -8.03 4.70
CA THR A 189 4.28 -8.73 5.08
C THR A 189 3.25 -7.79 5.71
N ASP A 190 3.67 -6.82 6.51
CA ASP A 190 2.77 -5.81 7.08
C ASP A 190 2.18 -4.88 6.01
N ILE A 191 2.98 -4.48 5.02
CA ILE A 191 2.50 -3.71 3.86
C ILE A 191 1.51 -4.54 3.04
N LEU A 192 1.85 -5.77 2.70
CA LEU A 192 0.98 -6.68 1.94
C LEU A 192 -0.36 -6.89 2.66
N LEU A 193 -0.33 -7.12 3.98
CA LEU A 193 -1.53 -7.28 4.79
C LEU A 193 -2.39 -6.02 4.79
N LYS A 194 -1.78 -4.84 4.97
CA LYS A 194 -2.50 -3.57 4.91
C LYS A 194 -3.15 -3.36 3.54
N SER A 195 -2.39 -3.56 2.47
CA SER A 195 -2.87 -3.44 1.09
C SER A 195 -4.00 -4.43 0.78
N LEU A 196 -3.91 -5.66 1.30
CA LEU A 196 -4.94 -6.68 1.16
C LEU A 196 -6.23 -6.24 1.84
N ASN A 197 -6.14 -5.71 3.06
CA ASN A 197 -7.32 -5.29 3.83
C ASN A 197 -8.02 -4.06 3.21
N THR A 198 -7.29 -3.19 2.53
CA THR A 198 -7.84 -1.97 1.92
C THR A 198 -8.28 -2.14 0.47
N SER A 199 -7.76 -3.14 -0.26
CA SER A 199 -8.04 -3.30 -1.68
C SER A 199 -9.22 -4.24 -1.95
N ASN A 200 -10.05 -3.82 -2.91
CA ASN A 200 -11.08 -4.65 -3.57
C ASN A 200 -10.77 -4.86 -5.06
N ASP A 201 -9.58 -4.47 -5.51
CA ASP A 201 -9.15 -4.67 -6.90
C ASP A 201 -8.54 -6.07 -7.06
N LYS A 202 -9.11 -6.85 -7.99
CA LYS A 202 -8.70 -8.22 -8.28
C LYS A 202 -7.22 -8.32 -8.69
N ASN A 203 -6.71 -7.37 -9.48
CA ASN A 203 -5.32 -7.38 -9.95
C ASN A 203 -4.34 -7.12 -8.81
N VAL A 204 -4.70 -6.23 -7.87
CA VAL A 204 -3.93 -6.00 -6.66
C VAL A 204 -3.87 -7.26 -5.83
N ILE A 205 -5.01 -7.93 -5.63
CA ILE A 205 -5.07 -9.16 -4.83
C ILE A 205 -4.26 -10.28 -5.48
N TYR A 206 -4.29 -10.43 -6.81
CA TYR A 206 -3.41 -11.37 -7.52
C TYR A 206 -1.93 -11.05 -7.34
N THR A 207 -1.57 -9.77 -7.41
CA THR A 207 -0.17 -9.34 -7.23
C THR A 207 0.30 -9.59 -5.81
N ILE A 208 -0.54 -9.29 -4.81
CA ILE A 208 -0.27 -9.61 -3.41
C ILE A 208 -0.06 -11.13 -3.26
N LYS A 209 -0.94 -11.96 -3.82
CA LYS A 209 -0.81 -13.43 -3.78
C LYS A 209 0.52 -13.89 -4.39
N TYR A 210 0.86 -13.38 -5.58
CA TYR A 210 2.11 -13.71 -6.27
C TYR A 210 3.35 -13.34 -5.46
N VAL A 211 3.43 -12.09 -4.99
CA VAL A 211 4.57 -11.59 -4.19
C VAL A 211 4.66 -12.36 -2.86
N THR A 212 3.54 -12.62 -2.20
CA THR A 212 3.50 -13.40 -0.95
C THR A 212 4.03 -14.81 -1.16
N ALA A 213 3.59 -15.50 -2.22
CA ALA A 213 4.08 -16.84 -2.54
C ALA A 213 5.57 -16.85 -2.88
N LYS A 214 6.08 -15.81 -3.55
CA LYS A 214 7.51 -15.68 -3.84
C LYS A 214 8.34 -15.45 -2.57
N ILE A 215 7.86 -14.60 -1.66
CA ILE A 215 8.49 -14.36 -0.37
C ILE A 215 8.49 -15.63 0.48
N GLU A 216 7.37 -16.36 0.51
CA GLU A 216 7.27 -17.63 1.24
C GLU A 216 8.26 -18.66 0.69
N ASN A 217 8.37 -18.79 -0.64
CA ASN A 217 9.37 -19.67 -1.25
C ASN A 217 10.80 -19.28 -0.88
N LEU A 218 11.15 -17.98 -0.90
CA LEU A 218 12.45 -17.49 -0.44
C LEU A 218 12.67 -17.76 1.05
N PHE A 219 11.62 -17.61 1.86
CA PHE A 219 11.68 -17.87 3.29
C PHE A 219 11.95 -19.35 3.59
N ILE A 220 11.28 -20.25 2.87
CA ILE A 220 11.46 -21.71 2.96
C ILE A 220 12.84 -22.12 2.43
N SER A 221 13.26 -21.60 1.27
CA SER A 221 14.54 -21.96 0.63
C SER A 221 15.76 -21.51 1.42
N ASN A 222 15.61 -20.54 2.33
CA ASN A 222 16.66 -20.11 3.26
C ASN A 222 16.85 -21.04 4.46
N SER A 223 16.36 -22.27 4.38
CA SER A 223 16.52 -23.29 5.41
C SER A 223 16.00 -22.81 6.77
N TYR A 224 14.83 -22.14 6.77
CA TYR A 224 14.14 -21.75 8.00
C TYR A 224 13.96 -22.93 8.95
N ASP A 225 13.63 -24.10 8.40
CA ASP A 225 13.51 -25.34 9.17
C ASP A 225 14.83 -25.74 9.83
N SER A 226 15.96 -25.53 9.15
CA SER A 226 17.29 -25.74 9.72
C SER A 226 17.58 -24.75 10.86
N ILE A 227 17.15 -23.49 10.74
CA ILE A 227 17.31 -22.51 11.82
C ILE A 227 16.43 -22.86 13.02
N LEU A 228 15.20 -23.31 12.78
CA LEU A 228 14.29 -23.77 13.83
C LEU A 228 14.80 -25.03 14.52
N SER A 229 15.41 -25.96 13.77
CA SER A 229 15.90 -27.24 14.26
C SER A 229 17.21 -27.14 15.05
N ILE A 230 17.92 -26.01 15.02
CA ILE A 230 19.10 -25.78 15.88
C ILE A 230 18.64 -25.82 17.36
N GLU A 231 18.79 -26.96 18.01
CA GLU A 231 18.63 -27.09 19.45
C GLU A 231 19.88 -26.54 20.13
N ILE A 232 19.71 -25.40 20.82
CA ILE A 232 20.78 -24.73 21.58
C ILE A 232 21.33 -25.65 22.70
N LYS A 233 20.65 -26.77 23.01
CA LYS A 233 21.01 -27.70 24.08
C LYS A 233 22.16 -28.65 23.72
N GLU A 234 22.41 -28.94 22.44
CA GLU A 234 23.41 -29.95 22.04
C GLU A 234 24.83 -29.43 21.88
N TYR A 235 25.03 -28.12 21.83
CA TYR A 235 26.36 -27.50 21.77
C TYR A 235 26.81 -27.08 23.19
N VAL A 236 27.64 -27.88 23.86
CA VAL A 236 28.18 -27.59 25.21
C VAL A 236 29.54 -26.87 25.12
N PRO A 237 29.90 -25.96 26.06
CA PRO A 237 29.12 -25.12 26.93
C PRO A 237 29.00 -23.71 26.31
N ILE A 238 27.84 -23.51 25.70
CA ILE A 238 27.23 -22.22 25.39
C ILE A 238 27.05 -21.31 26.63
N THR A 239 27.46 -21.71 27.85
CA THR A 239 27.59 -20.79 29.00
C THR A 239 28.60 -19.68 28.75
N LYS A 240 29.56 -19.87 27.84
CA LYS A 240 30.50 -18.83 27.38
C LYS A 240 30.06 -18.09 26.10
N MET A 241 29.05 -18.58 25.37
CA MET A 241 28.42 -17.77 24.33
C MET A 241 27.78 -16.57 25.01
N ARG A 242 28.15 -15.37 24.56
CA ARG A 242 27.61 -14.13 25.11
C ARG A 242 26.07 -14.19 25.10
N THR A 243 25.48 -13.66 26.17
CA THR A 243 24.03 -13.65 26.39
C THR A 243 23.25 -13.05 25.23
N ASP A 244 23.86 -12.08 24.52
CA ASP A 244 23.32 -11.44 23.31
C ASP A 244 22.99 -12.46 22.20
N MET A 245 23.83 -13.45 21.94
CA MET A 245 23.63 -14.38 20.83
C MET A 245 22.48 -15.36 21.08
N LYS A 246 22.28 -15.79 22.32
CA LYS A 246 21.11 -16.59 22.72
C LYS A 246 19.82 -15.81 22.56
N VAL A 247 19.83 -14.55 23.01
CA VAL A 247 18.68 -13.64 22.87
C VAL A 247 18.35 -13.45 21.40
N ASN A 248 19.37 -13.21 20.56
CA ASN A 248 19.20 -13.03 19.12
C ASN A 248 18.64 -14.29 18.44
N LEU A 249 19.14 -15.49 18.75
CA LEU A 249 18.61 -16.74 18.17
C LEU A 249 17.15 -16.99 18.57
N LYS A 250 16.81 -16.77 19.84
CA LYS A 250 15.41 -16.92 20.30
C LYS A 250 14.50 -15.90 19.62
N ALA A 251 14.94 -14.65 19.52
CA ALA A 251 14.21 -13.60 18.81
C ALA A 251 14.03 -13.97 17.32
N LEU A 252 15.07 -14.48 16.67
CA LEU A 252 15.04 -14.86 15.26
C LEU A 252 14.07 -16.02 15.00
N LYS A 253 14.05 -17.05 15.86
CA LYS A 253 13.04 -18.12 15.78
C LYS A 253 11.62 -17.57 15.92
N GLN A 254 11.39 -16.67 16.88
CA GLN A 254 10.07 -16.07 17.12
C GLN A 254 9.62 -15.18 15.94
N THR A 255 10.51 -14.33 15.43
CA THR A 255 10.28 -13.48 14.27
C THR A 255 9.95 -14.33 13.05
N GLY A 256 10.72 -15.40 12.81
CA GLY A 256 10.47 -16.32 11.70
C GLY A 256 9.09 -16.97 11.76
N ARG A 257 8.69 -17.48 12.94
CA ARG A 257 7.34 -18.07 13.12
C ARG A 257 6.25 -17.04 12.83
N THR A 258 6.46 -15.81 13.28
CA THR A 258 5.53 -14.71 13.07
C THR A 258 5.38 -14.37 11.59
N ILE A 259 6.50 -14.29 10.85
CA ILE A 259 6.49 -14.04 9.40
C ILE A 259 5.76 -15.16 8.66
N HIS A 260 6.10 -16.43 8.95
CA HIS A 260 5.45 -17.58 8.31
C HIS A 260 3.93 -17.56 8.52
N ASN A 261 3.48 -17.40 9.76
CA ASN A 261 2.05 -17.33 10.07
C ASN A 261 1.33 -16.18 9.34
N LYS A 262 1.98 -15.01 9.23
CA LYS A 262 1.44 -13.87 8.47
C LYS A 262 1.34 -14.18 6.97
N LEU A 263 2.37 -14.79 6.38
CA LEU A 263 2.38 -15.16 4.96
C LEU A 263 1.26 -16.15 4.65
N SER A 264 1.12 -17.21 5.45
CA SER A 264 0.05 -18.21 5.26
C SER A 264 -1.34 -17.59 5.41
N TYR A 265 -1.52 -16.69 6.37
CA TYR A 265 -2.77 -15.93 6.52
C TYR A 265 -3.08 -15.07 5.29
N ILE A 266 -2.08 -14.32 4.79
CA ILE A 266 -2.23 -13.48 3.59
C ILE A 266 -2.64 -14.35 2.40
N LEU A 267 -1.99 -15.49 2.18
CA LEU A 267 -2.34 -16.41 1.08
C LEU A 267 -3.77 -16.90 1.19
N ALA A 268 -4.19 -17.42 2.35
CA ALA A 268 -5.57 -17.88 2.57
C ALA A 268 -6.60 -16.77 2.32
N THR A 269 -6.34 -15.57 2.85
CA THR A 269 -7.24 -14.41 2.70
C THR A 269 -7.30 -13.93 1.23
N THR A 270 -6.17 -13.98 0.50
CA THR A 270 -6.20 -13.65 -0.94
C THR A 270 -7.04 -14.64 -1.74
N GLU A 271 -7.03 -15.92 -1.38
CA GLU A 271 -7.86 -16.93 -2.05
C GLU A 271 -9.34 -16.69 -1.82
N GLU A 272 -9.74 -16.45 -0.57
CA GLU A 272 -11.12 -16.11 -0.21
C GLU A 272 -11.62 -14.88 -0.98
N LYS A 273 -10.86 -13.76 -0.95
CA LYS A 273 -11.23 -12.55 -1.67
C LYS A 273 -11.31 -12.75 -3.19
N LEU A 274 -10.42 -13.56 -3.78
CA LEU A 274 -10.48 -13.84 -5.21
C LEU A 274 -11.73 -14.66 -5.60
N VAL A 275 -12.18 -15.55 -4.72
CA VAL A 275 -13.46 -16.27 -4.90
C VAL A 275 -14.64 -15.32 -4.84
N GLU A 276 -14.68 -14.41 -3.85
CA GLU A 276 -15.74 -13.40 -3.73
C GLU A 276 -15.83 -12.46 -4.94
N LEU A 277 -14.68 -12.08 -5.49
CA LEU A 277 -14.58 -11.16 -6.64
C LEU A 277 -14.77 -11.85 -8.00
N THR A 278 -14.92 -13.17 -8.03
CA THR A 278 -15.18 -13.90 -9.27
C THR A 278 -16.69 -14.05 -9.42
N PRO A 279 -17.31 -13.55 -10.52
CA PRO A 279 -18.75 -13.68 -10.71
C PRO A 279 -19.15 -15.16 -10.70
N LYS A 280 -20.23 -15.49 -9.97
CA LYS A 280 -20.83 -16.82 -10.01
C LYS A 280 -21.41 -17.02 -11.41
N GLU A 281 -20.86 -17.99 -12.14
CA GLU A 281 -21.40 -18.47 -13.43
C GLU A 281 -22.79 -19.08 -13.27
#